data_AF-A0A8S3FMX8-F1
#
_entry.id   AF-A0A8S3FMX8-F1
#
_cell.length_a   1.000
_cell.length_b   1.000
_cell.length_c   1.000
_cell.angle_alpha   90.00
_cell.angle_beta   90.00
_cell.angle_gamma   90.00
#
_symmetry.space_group_name_H-M   'P 1'
#
loop_
_entity.id
_entity.type
_entity.pdbx_description
1 polymer ?
#
loop_
_entity_poly.entity_id
_entity_poly.type
_entity_poly.pdbx_seq_one_letter_code
_entity_poly.pdbx_strand_id
1 'polypeptide(L)'
;MASSAVNHSNTDEYDLDAQEYYSKQKTLALRAIHIPTCTELFYRENPLKIIRCKGTYMYDEIGNKYLDCINNVAQVGHCHPYVNKQIYKQMCLCATNNRYLHDNTVILA
;
A
#
# COMPACT_ATOMS: atom_id res chain seq x y z
N MET A 1 -17.50 21.78 35.39
CA MET A 1 -16.49 20.76 35.00
C MET A 1 -16.96 20.10 33.70
N ALA A 2 -17.01 20.88 32.62
CA ALA A 2 -17.62 20.46 31.37
C ALA A 2 -16.66 19.62 30.54
N SER A 3 -17.06 18.37 30.31
CA SER A 3 -17.04 17.64 29.03
C SER A 3 -15.87 17.89 28.06
N SER A 4 -15.09 16.85 27.80
CA SER A 4 -15.06 16.31 26.43
C SER A 4 -14.75 14.80 26.46
N ALA A 5 -15.78 14.00 26.19
CA ALA A 5 -15.60 12.66 25.71
C ALA A 5 -14.80 12.75 24.41
N VAL A 6 -13.65 12.07 24.34
CA VAL A 6 -12.93 11.88 23.08
C VAL A 6 -13.79 10.94 22.24
N ASN A 7 -14.62 11.56 21.39
CA ASN A 7 -15.29 10.93 20.27
C ASN A 7 -14.23 10.14 19.48
N HIS A 8 -14.19 8.83 19.69
CA HIS A 8 -13.60 7.91 18.72
C HIS A 8 -14.61 7.75 17.59
N SER A 9 -14.86 8.84 16.87
CA SER A 9 -15.60 8.83 15.64
C SER A 9 -14.78 8.05 14.61
N ASN A 10 -15.25 6.85 14.28
CA ASN A 10 -15.15 6.21 12.97
C ASN A 10 -14.22 6.91 11.95
N THR A 11 -12.97 6.47 11.86
CA THR A 11 -12.07 6.80 10.75
C THR A 11 -11.26 5.56 10.35
N ASP A 12 -11.93 4.46 10.00
CA ASP A 12 -11.24 3.25 9.50
C ASP A 12 -11.58 2.94 8.04
N GLU A 13 -12.03 3.95 7.27
CA GLU A 13 -12.16 3.83 5.81
C GLU A 13 -11.36 4.95 5.13
N TYR A 14 -10.05 4.74 4.99
CA TYR A 14 -9.24 5.52 4.06
C TYR A 14 -9.62 5.14 2.64
N ASP A 15 -10.74 5.67 2.14
CA ASP A 15 -11.05 5.65 0.71
C ASP A 15 -10.20 6.74 0.04
N LEU A 16 -8.90 6.47 -0.03
CA LEU A 16 -7.97 7.33 -0.75
C LEU A 16 -8.25 7.12 -2.24
N ASP A 17 -8.84 8.13 -2.88
CA ASP A 17 -8.95 8.18 -4.32
C ASP A 17 -7.55 8.01 -4.91
N ALA A 18 -7.40 6.98 -5.74
CA ALA A 18 -6.14 6.68 -6.36
C ALA A 18 -5.78 7.79 -7.35
N GLN A 19 -4.77 8.58 -7.02
CA GLN A 19 -4.32 9.67 -7.85
C GLN A 19 -3.44 9.14 -8.99
N GLU A 20 -3.96 9.20 -10.22
CA GLU A 20 -3.18 8.95 -11.42
C GLU A 20 -2.40 10.22 -11.82
N TYR A 21 -1.13 10.31 -11.41
CA TYR A 21 -0.29 11.49 -11.72
C TYR A 21 0.19 11.57 -13.18
N TYR A 22 0.34 10.43 -13.85
CA TYR A 22 0.82 10.34 -15.24
C TYR A 22 0.00 9.30 -15.99
N SER A 23 -0.18 9.44 -17.30
CA SER A 23 -0.80 8.38 -18.12
C SER A 23 0.06 7.11 -18.16
N LYS A 24 -0.56 5.97 -18.48
CA LYS A 24 0.13 4.68 -18.65
C LYS A 24 1.33 4.76 -19.61
N GLN A 25 1.18 5.43 -20.75
CA GLN A 25 2.26 5.58 -21.73
C GLN A 25 3.43 6.37 -21.16
N LYS A 26 3.14 7.46 -20.42
CA LYS A 26 4.18 8.28 -19.79
C LYS A 26 4.88 7.51 -18.66
N THR A 27 4.16 6.72 -17.87
CA THR A 27 4.74 5.83 -16.85
C THR A 27 5.69 4.80 -17.47
N LEU A 28 5.31 4.18 -18.60
CA LEU A 28 6.16 3.22 -19.31
C LEU A 28 7.44 3.87 -19.86
N ALA A 29 7.32 5.05 -20.47
CA ALA A 29 8.48 5.79 -20.99
C ALA A 29 9.47 6.16 -19.87
N LEU A 30 8.96 6.67 -18.73
CA LEU A 30 9.80 7.01 -17.57
C LEU A 30 10.40 5.76 -16.91
N ARG A 31 9.67 4.64 -16.86
CA ARG A 31 10.18 3.37 -16.35
C ARG A 31 11.40 2.89 -17.14
N ALA A 32 11.37 3.01 -18.47
CA ALA A 32 12.50 2.60 -19.32
C ALA A 32 13.78 3.41 -19.05
N ILE A 33 13.65 4.63 -18.50
CA ILE A 33 14.78 5.49 -18.14
C ILE A 33 15.25 5.21 -16.70
N HIS A 34 14.32 4.99 -15.77
CA HIS A 34 14.62 4.94 -14.33
C HIS A 34 14.76 3.54 -13.73
N ILE A 35 14.19 2.51 -14.35
CA ILE A 35 14.17 1.14 -13.81
C ILE A 35 15.00 0.21 -14.71
N PRO A 36 15.93 -0.57 -14.12
CA PRO A 36 16.75 -1.52 -14.88
C PRO A 36 15.92 -2.58 -15.62
N THR A 37 16.44 -3.03 -16.76
CA THR A 37 15.79 -4.01 -17.65
C THR A 37 15.62 -5.41 -17.07
N CYS A 38 16.29 -5.74 -15.96
CA CYS A 38 16.12 -7.02 -15.27
C CYS A 38 14.76 -7.16 -14.56
N THR A 39 14.01 -6.06 -14.39
CA THR A 39 12.67 -6.10 -13.77
C THR A 39 11.59 -6.15 -14.84
N GLU A 40 11.12 -7.35 -15.13
CA GLU A 40 10.07 -7.56 -16.13
C GLU A 40 8.69 -7.09 -15.65
N LEU A 41 7.85 -6.71 -16.63
CA LEU A 41 6.44 -6.42 -16.41
C LEU A 41 5.60 -7.66 -16.71
N PHE A 42 4.59 -7.90 -15.88
CA PHE A 42 3.51 -8.81 -16.24
C PHE A 42 2.75 -8.26 -17.46
N TYR A 43 2.30 -9.17 -18.33
CA TYR A 43 1.58 -8.85 -19.57
C TYR A 43 2.36 -7.90 -20.49
N ARG A 44 3.54 -8.35 -20.99
CA ARG A 44 4.50 -7.51 -21.73
C ARG A 44 3.91 -6.64 -22.84
N GLU A 45 2.95 -7.14 -23.61
CA GLU A 45 2.32 -6.40 -24.71
C GLU A 45 1.41 -5.25 -24.22
N ASN A 46 0.67 -5.48 -23.13
CA ASN A 46 -0.21 -4.48 -22.53
C ASN A 46 -0.14 -4.56 -21.00
N PRO A 47 0.92 -4.01 -20.37
CA PRO A 47 1.14 -4.15 -18.94
C PRO A 47 0.00 -3.54 -18.13
N LEU A 48 -0.42 -4.18 -17.04
CA LEU A 48 -1.45 -3.61 -16.17
C LEU A 48 -0.88 -2.42 -15.38
N LYS A 49 -1.65 -1.33 -15.32
CA LYS A 49 -1.36 -0.20 -14.44
C LYS A 49 -2.36 -0.19 -13.30
N ILE A 50 -1.94 -0.74 -12.17
CA ILE A 50 -2.77 -0.78 -10.98
C ILE A 50 -2.64 0.53 -10.21
N ILE A 51 -3.77 1.18 -9.94
CA ILE A 51 -3.82 2.45 -9.21
C ILE A 51 -4.29 2.27 -7.76
N ARG A 52 -5.03 1.18 -7.47
CA ARG A 52 -5.58 0.90 -6.15
C ARG A 52 -5.70 -0.59 -5.90
N CYS A 53 -5.60 -1.01 -4.63
CA CYS A 53 -5.85 -2.38 -4.20
C CYS A 53 -6.66 -2.39 -2.88
N LYS A 54 -7.52 -3.38 -2.68
CA LYS A 54 -8.27 -3.60 -1.43
C LYS A 54 -8.63 -5.08 -1.28
N GLY A 55 -8.22 -5.70 -0.18
CA GLY A 55 -8.48 -7.12 0.07
C GLY A 55 -7.85 -7.99 -1.01
N THR A 56 -8.61 -8.85 -1.67
CA THR A 56 -8.12 -9.71 -2.76
C THR A 56 -8.18 -9.06 -4.14
N TYR A 57 -8.49 -7.76 -4.23
CA TYR A 57 -8.74 -7.10 -5.51
C TYR A 57 -7.77 -5.96 -5.81
N MET A 58 -7.46 -5.81 -7.10
CA MET A 58 -6.70 -4.71 -7.69
C MET A 58 -7.57 -3.96 -8.70
N TYR A 59 -7.32 -2.66 -8.86
CA TYR A 59 -8.08 -1.78 -9.75
C TYR A 59 -7.12 -1.03 -10.68
N ASP A 60 -7.41 -1.05 -11.97
CA ASP A 60 -6.61 -0.32 -12.97
C ASP A 60 -7.03 1.16 -13.13
N GLU A 61 -6.31 1.88 -13.99
CA GLU A 61 -6.54 3.30 -14.29
C GLU A 61 -7.90 3.60 -14.94
N ILE A 62 -8.57 2.57 -15.49
CA ILE A 62 -9.87 2.69 -16.18
C ILE A 62 -11.02 2.25 -15.24
N GLY A 63 -10.69 1.73 -14.05
CA GLY A 63 -11.65 1.28 -13.05
C GLY A 63 -12.00 -0.21 -13.14
N ASN A 64 -11.33 -0.99 -13.98
CA ASN A 64 -11.52 -2.44 -14.05
C ASN A 64 -11.04 -3.09 -12.75
N LYS A 65 -11.83 -4.04 -12.26
CA LYS A 65 -11.56 -4.79 -11.02
C LYS A 65 -11.01 -6.17 -11.35
N TYR A 66 -9.83 -6.48 -10.82
CA TYR A 66 -9.13 -7.75 -11.00
C TYR A 66 -9.05 -8.51 -9.69
N LEU A 67 -9.39 -9.80 -9.71
CA LEU A 67 -9.12 -10.71 -8.59
C LEU A 67 -7.65 -11.13 -8.63
N ASP A 68 -6.93 -10.91 -7.54
CA ASP A 68 -5.53 -11.30 -7.44
C ASP A 68 -5.39 -12.76 -6.99
N CYS A 69 -4.93 -13.61 -7.91
CA CYS A 69 -4.64 -15.02 -7.67
C CYS A 69 -3.14 -15.33 -7.84
N ILE A 70 -2.30 -14.32 -8.04
CA ILE A 70 -0.88 -14.51 -8.39
C ILE A 70 0.01 -14.03 -7.23
N ASN A 71 -0.36 -12.95 -6.58
CA ASN A 71 0.46 -12.33 -5.56
C ASN A 71 0.41 -13.09 -4.23
N ASN A 72 1.55 -13.64 -3.81
CA ASN A 72 1.71 -14.33 -2.53
C ASN A 72 2.20 -13.40 -1.39
N VAL A 73 2.57 -12.15 -1.69
CA VAL A 73 3.09 -11.17 -0.71
C VAL A 73 1.96 -10.61 0.15
N ALA A 74 0.83 -10.29 -0.47
CA ALA A 74 -0.34 -9.74 0.21
C ALA A 74 -1.17 -10.84 0.89
N GLN A 75 -0.56 -11.58 1.83
CA GLN A 75 -1.15 -12.77 2.47
C GLN A 75 -2.47 -12.47 3.21
N VAL A 76 -2.56 -11.31 3.87
CA VAL A 76 -3.78 -10.85 4.57
C VAL A 76 -4.65 -9.96 3.68
N GLY A 77 -4.42 -9.99 2.37
CA GLY A 77 -5.02 -9.09 1.41
C GLY A 77 -4.31 -7.73 1.32
N HIS A 78 -4.50 -7.09 0.18
CA HIS A 78 -3.97 -5.78 -0.14
C HIS A 78 -4.53 -4.71 0.80
N CYS A 79 -3.64 -3.85 1.29
CA CYS A 79 -3.95 -2.67 2.09
C CYS A 79 -4.82 -2.98 3.33
N HIS A 80 -4.55 -4.08 4.03
CA HIS A 80 -5.34 -4.49 5.19
C HIS A 80 -5.30 -3.40 6.30
N PRO A 81 -6.46 -2.88 6.75
CA PRO A 81 -6.53 -1.69 7.59
C PRO A 81 -5.82 -1.86 8.94
N TYR A 82 -5.94 -3.03 9.55
CA TYR A 82 -5.25 -3.32 10.81
C TYR A 82 -3.72 -3.24 10.66
N VAL A 83 -3.16 -3.80 9.60
CA VAL A 83 -1.70 -3.84 9.37
C VAL A 83 -1.20 -2.42 9.09
N ASN A 84 -1.87 -1.70 8.19
CA ASN A 84 -1.52 -0.31 7.87
C ASN A 84 -1.55 0.59 9.11
N LYS A 85 -2.54 0.42 10.00
CA LYS A 85 -2.65 1.18 11.25
C LYS A 85 -1.47 0.93 12.18
N GLN A 86 -1.01 -0.31 12.33
CA GLN A 86 0.15 -0.61 13.18
C GLN A 86 1.45 -0.11 12.56
N ILE A 87 1.65 -0.27 11.25
CA ILE A 87 2.80 0.28 10.52
C ILE A 87 2.86 1.80 10.70
N TYR A 88 1.75 2.50 10.46
CA TYR A 88 1.66 3.95 10.61
C TYR A 88 2.05 4.39 12.03
N LYS A 89 1.46 3.75 13.06
CA LYS A 89 1.79 4.03 14.46
C LYS A 89 3.29 3.89 14.76
N GLN A 90 3.91 2.79 14.32
CA GLN A 90 5.33 2.55 14.56
C GLN A 90 6.20 3.55 13.78
N MET A 91 5.86 3.85 12.52
CA MET A 91 6.61 4.81 11.70
C MET A 91 6.57 6.23 12.25
N CYS A 92 5.46 6.64 12.87
CA CYS A 92 5.36 7.93 13.57
C CYS A 92 6.15 7.95 14.89
N LEU A 93 6.41 6.79 15.50
CA LEU A 93 7.12 6.67 16.76
C LEU A 93 8.64 6.57 16.57
N CYS A 94 9.10 5.58 15.81
CA CYS A 94 10.53 5.29 15.64
C CYS A 94 10.76 4.35 14.44
N ALA A 95 11.65 4.76 13.52
CA ALA A 95 12.09 3.98 12.36
C ALA A 95 13.63 3.89 12.32
N THR A 96 14.22 3.28 13.34
CA THR A 96 15.67 3.07 13.46
C THR A 96 16.03 1.59 13.27
N ASN A 97 17.33 1.31 13.05
CA ASN A 97 17.82 -0.07 12.95
C ASN A 97 17.91 -0.74 14.34
N ASN A 98 18.04 -2.07 14.36
CA ASN A 98 18.04 -2.88 15.60
C ASN A 98 19.28 -2.72 16.51
N ARG A 99 20.18 -1.76 16.25
CA ARG A 99 21.30 -1.44 17.17
C ARG A 99 20.84 -0.61 18.37
N TYR A 100 19.66 0.01 18.29
CA TYR A 100 19.02 0.71 19.41
C TYR A 100 17.96 -0.21 20.04
N LEU A 101 17.89 -0.19 21.36
CA LEU A 101 16.96 -1.04 22.11
C LEU A 101 15.52 -0.53 21.97
N HIS A 102 14.58 -1.44 21.71
CA HIS A 102 13.14 -1.16 21.63
C HIS A 102 12.33 -2.38 22.05
N ASP A 103 11.33 -2.20 22.92
CA ASP A 103 10.57 -3.32 23.53
C ASP A 103 9.82 -4.16 22.50
N ASN A 104 9.26 -3.53 21.44
CA ASN A 104 8.57 -4.26 20.36
C ASN A 104 9.45 -5.34 19.70
N THR A 105 10.78 -5.23 19.75
CA THR A 105 11.69 -6.24 19.20
C THR A 105 11.59 -7.57 19.94
N VAL A 106 11.27 -7.55 21.24
CA VAL A 106 11.11 -8.77 22.06
C VAL A 106 9.64 -9.17 22.17
N ILE A 107 8.72 -8.21 22.29
CA ILE A 107 7.28 -8.48 22.48
C ILE A 107 6.64 -9.13 21.24
N LEU A 108 7.16 -8.85 20.03
CA LEU A 108 6.59 -9.31 18.75
C LEU A 108 7.43 -10.41 18.07
N ALA A 109 8.45 -10.94 18.76
CA ALA A 109 9.27 -12.06 18.28
C ALA A 109 8.54 -13.40 18.46
#